data_AF-A0A0C9S0E6-F1
#
_entry.id   AF-A0A0C9S0E6-F1
#
_cell.length_a   1.000
_cell.length_b   1.000
_cell.length_c   1.000
_cell.angle_alpha   90.00
_cell.angle_beta   90.00
_cell.angle_gamma   90.00
#
_symmetry.space_group_name_H-M   'P 1'
#
loop_
_entity.id
_entity.type
_entity.pdbx_description
1 polymer ?
#
loop_
_entity_poly.entity_id
_entity_poly.type
_entity_poly.pdbx_seq_one_letter_code
_entity_poly.pdbx_strand_id
1 'polypeptide(L)'
;MKIHHYLRFVRSRGINIPSDPTELSFWVAQNLIMKDKVKISLLEMDCAIQRLQVEAKLLAKLQEKLFVCSDCRTVIAKQADVFPMNTEGIQSAYCNPAGAIHETVTLHRARELVLRPDPPSTECSWFPGYAWTIANCAHCGYHKGWKFTATRSDLTPKSFWGLTRAGLVWGDSELPDDEDDEEDCDDSSGIFDLEGG
;
A
#
# COMPACT_ATOMS: atom_id res chain seq x y z
N MET A 1 -13.63 -11.81 -14.88
CA MET A 1 -13.97 -10.95 -13.73
C MET A 1 -13.02 -9.76 -13.70
N LYS A 2 -13.52 -8.52 -13.57
CA LYS A 2 -12.70 -7.28 -13.66
C LYS A 2 -11.53 -7.24 -12.65
N ILE A 3 -11.63 -7.95 -11.52
CA ILE A 3 -10.59 -7.96 -10.47
C ILE A 3 -9.20 -8.41 -10.98
N HIS A 4 -9.14 -9.39 -11.90
CA HIS A 4 -7.86 -9.87 -12.42
C HIS A 4 -7.13 -8.81 -13.25
N HIS A 5 -7.84 -7.81 -13.79
CA HIS A 5 -7.22 -6.66 -14.45
C HIS A 5 -6.43 -5.82 -13.43
N TYR A 6 -7.06 -5.48 -12.29
CA TYR A 6 -6.42 -4.73 -11.21
C TYR A 6 -5.27 -5.51 -10.57
N LEU A 7 -5.41 -6.83 -10.46
CA LEU A 7 -4.39 -7.71 -9.91
C LEU A 7 -3.28 -8.07 -10.92
N ARG A 8 -3.39 -7.67 -12.20
CA ARG A 8 -2.38 -7.99 -13.22
C ARG A 8 -1.00 -7.46 -12.84
N PHE A 9 -0.97 -6.26 -12.26
CA PHE A 9 0.25 -5.67 -11.77
C PHE A 9 0.90 -6.57 -10.69
N VAL A 10 0.12 -7.02 -9.71
CA VAL A 10 0.62 -7.89 -8.64
C VAL A 10 1.09 -9.25 -9.17
N ARG A 11 0.33 -9.86 -10.10
CA ARG A 11 0.72 -11.11 -10.76
C ARG A 11 2.02 -10.97 -11.56
N SER A 12 2.24 -9.84 -12.23
CA SER A 12 3.48 -9.57 -12.98
C SER A 12 4.72 -9.46 -12.10
N ARG A 13 4.55 -9.30 -10.78
CA ARG A 13 5.62 -9.22 -9.79
C ARG A 13 5.92 -10.55 -9.09
N GLY A 14 5.31 -11.65 -9.54
CA GLY A 14 5.62 -13.00 -9.07
C GLY A 14 4.86 -13.45 -7.81
N ILE A 15 3.86 -12.69 -7.34
CA ILE A 15 2.98 -13.21 -6.27
C ILE A 15 2.06 -14.28 -6.84
N ASN A 16 1.98 -15.40 -6.13
CA ASN A 16 0.98 -16.43 -6.38
C ASN A 16 -0.39 -15.95 -5.89
N ILE A 17 -1.28 -15.67 -6.84
CA ILE A 17 -2.64 -15.22 -6.55
C ILE A 17 -3.58 -16.44 -6.60
N PRO A 18 -4.33 -16.73 -5.52
CA PRO A 18 -5.27 -17.84 -5.50
C PRO A 18 -6.28 -17.78 -6.65
N SER A 19 -6.69 -18.96 -7.14
CA SER A 19 -7.65 -19.07 -8.24
C SER A 19 -9.07 -19.39 -7.76
N ASP A 20 -9.20 -20.02 -6.58
CA ASP A 20 -10.50 -20.24 -5.95
C ASP A 20 -11.12 -18.88 -5.55
N PRO A 21 -12.41 -18.61 -5.85
CA PRO A 21 -13.03 -17.33 -5.54
C PRO A 21 -13.03 -16.97 -4.05
N THR A 22 -13.15 -17.96 -3.17
CA THR A 22 -13.18 -17.74 -1.72
C THR A 22 -11.79 -17.35 -1.24
N GLU A 23 -10.78 -18.14 -1.58
CA GLU A 23 -9.38 -17.84 -1.25
C GLU A 23 -8.92 -16.51 -1.85
N LEU A 24 -9.27 -16.24 -3.12
CA LEU A 24 -8.95 -15.00 -3.80
C LEU A 24 -9.52 -13.80 -3.06
N SER A 25 -10.79 -13.88 -2.65
CA SER A 25 -11.45 -12.77 -1.97
C SER A 25 -10.77 -12.43 -0.64
N PHE A 26 -10.47 -13.43 0.19
CA PHE A 26 -9.74 -13.17 1.45
C PHE A 26 -8.31 -12.65 1.19
N TRP A 27 -7.64 -13.20 0.17
CA TRP A 27 -6.30 -12.75 -0.21
C TRP A 27 -6.31 -11.28 -0.65
N VAL A 28 -7.30 -10.84 -1.43
CA VAL A 28 -7.45 -9.43 -1.83
C VAL A 28 -7.75 -8.56 -0.62
N ALA A 29 -8.71 -8.92 0.23
CA ALA A 29 -9.03 -8.16 1.44
C ALA A 29 -7.80 -7.92 2.35
N GLN A 30 -6.92 -8.93 2.49
CA GLN A 30 -5.69 -8.81 3.27
C GLN A 30 -4.66 -7.90 2.61
N ASN A 31 -4.54 -7.95 1.27
CA ASN A 31 -3.56 -7.19 0.50
C ASN A 31 -4.01 -5.77 0.13
N LEU A 32 -5.27 -5.39 0.39
CA LEU A 32 -5.72 -4.02 0.20
C LEU A 32 -5.08 -3.07 1.22
N ILE A 33 -4.43 -2.00 0.75
CA ILE A 33 -3.87 -0.96 1.61
C ILE A 33 -5.01 -0.02 2.02
N MET A 34 -5.82 -0.43 2.99
CA MET A 34 -7.03 0.29 3.44
C MET A 34 -7.02 0.51 4.96
N LYS A 35 -7.97 1.30 5.47
CA LYS A 35 -8.21 1.42 6.93
C LYS A 35 -8.83 0.12 7.45
N ASP A 36 -8.57 -0.21 8.72
CA ASP A 36 -9.04 -1.45 9.35
C ASP A 36 -10.55 -1.63 9.27
N LYS A 37 -11.32 -0.56 9.44
CA LYS A 37 -12.80 -0.59 9.32
C LYS A 37 -13.26 -1.18 7.98
N VAL A 38 -12.60 -0.80 6.88
CA VAL A 38 -12.92 -1.31 5.53
C VAL A 38 -12.52 -2.78 5.43
N LYS A 39 -11.32 -3.14 5.91
CA LYS A 39 -10.87 -4.55 5.92
C LYS A 39 -11.81 -5.44 6.71
N ILE A 40 -12.19 -5.03 7.91
CA ILE A 40 -13.13 -5.75 8.77
C ILE A 40 -14.46 -5.95 8.05
N SER A 41 -15.04 -4.89 7.46
CA SER A 41 -16.30 -5.01 6.71
C SER A 41 -16.23 -6.00 5.54
N LEU A 42 -15.09 -6.10 4.84
CA LEU A 42 -14.88 -7.09 3.77
C LEU A 42 -14.80 -8.51 4.34
N LEU A 43 -14.05 -8.68 5.43
CA LEU A 43 -13.84 -9.97 6.08
C LEU A 43 -15.13 -10.52 6.72
N GLU A 44 -16.05 -9.65 7.13
CA GLU A 44 -17.36 -10.01 7.67
C GLU A 44 -18.39 -10.45 6.60
N MET A 45 -18.16 -10.18 5.31
CA MET A 45 -19.10 -10.58 4.25
C MET A 45 -19.09 -12.10 4.05
N ASP A 46 -20.23 -12.78 4.12
CA ASP A 46 -20.27 -14.25 3.96
C ASP A 46 -20.11 -14.73 2.50
N CYS A 47 -20.50 -13.89 1.53
CA CYS A 47 -20.49 -14.26 0.11
C CYS A 47 -19.21 -13.81 -0.59
N ALA A 48 -18.38 -14.78 -1.00
CA ALA A 48 -17.13 -14.52 -1.72
C ALA A 48 -17.33 -13.68 -2.99
N ILE A 49 -18.40 -13.91 -3.76
CA ILE A 49 -18.69 -13.17 -4.99
C ILE A 49 -19.03 -11.71 -4.69
N GLN A 50 -19.84 -11.44 -3.67
CA GLN A 50 -20.15 -10.07 -3.24
C GLN A 50 -18.89 -9.36 -2.73
N ARG A 51 -18.07 -10.05 -1.93
CA ARG A 51 -16.78 -9.53 -1.46
C ARG A 51 -15.88 -9.13 -2.63
N LEU A 52 -15.71 -10.01 -3.62
CA LEU A 52 -14.93 -9.74 -4.84
C LEU A 52 -15.47 -8.57 -5.67
N GLN A 53 -16.79 -8.37 -5.70
CA GLN A 53 -17.40 -7.23 -6.39
C GLN A 53 -17.07 -5.91 -5.69
N VAL A 54 -17.16 -5.86 -4.35
CA VAL A 54 -16.78 -4.68 -3.56
C VAL A 54 -15.28 -4.41 -3.70
N GLU A 55 -14.44 -5.44 -3.57
CA GLU A 55 -12.99 -5.34 -3.74
C GLU A 55 -12.60 -4.81 -5.12
N ALA A 56 -13.25 -5.27 -6.18
CA ALA A 56 -13.00 -4.77 -7.53
C ALA A 56 -13.33 -3.27 -7.66
N LYS A 57 -14.43 -2.81 -7.05
CA LYS A 57 -14.77 -1.37 -7.01
C LYS A 57 -13.75 -0.56 -6.21
N LEU A 58 -13.30 -1.09 -5.06
CA LEU A 58 -12.27 -0.45 -4.25
C LEU A 58 -10.94 -0.36 -5.00
N LEU A 59 -10.49 -1.46 -5.61
CA LEU A 59 -9.26 -1.49 -6.40
C LEU A 59 -9.29 -0.48 -7.56
N ALA A 60 -10.43 -0.33 -8.23
CA ALA A 60 -10.62 0.67 -9.27
C ALA A 60 -10.39 2.09 -8.73
N LYS A 61 -11.06 2.45 -7.62
CA LYS A 61 -10.90 3.75 -6.97
C LYS A 61 -9.47 4.01 -6.50
N LEU A 62 -8.75 2.98 -6.06
CA LEU A 62 -7.38 3.11 -5.57
C LEU A 62 -6.33 3.29 -6.67
N GLN A 63 -6.62 2.95 -7.93
CA GLN A 63 -5.63 3.09 -9.01
C GLN A 63 -5.21 4.53 -9.25
N GLU A 64 -6.12 5.48 -9.02
CA GLU A 64 -5.92 6.90 -9.25
C GLU A 64 -5.41 7.63 -7.99
N LYS A 65 -5.46 6.97 -6.82
CA LYS A 65 -5.08 7.59 -5.55
C LYS A 65 -3.56 7.65 -5.37
N LEU A 66 -3.14 8.65 -4.60
CA LEU A 66 -1.76 8.88 -4.24
C LEU A 66 -1.55 8.56 -2.76
N PHE A 67 -0.35 8.06 -2.43
CA PHE A 67 0.10 8.05 -1.05
C PHE A 67 0.61 9.43 -0.68
N VAL A 68 0.02 10.00 0.37
CA VAL A 68 0.45 11.27 0.94
C VAL A 68 0.89 11.08 2.39
N CYS A 69 1.71 12.02 2.87
CA CYS A 69 2.13 12.09 4.25
C CYS A 69 0.92 12.20 5.18
N SER A 70 0.88 11.35 6.22
CA SER A 70 -0.17 11.40 7.26
C SER A 70 -0.23 12.72 8.02
N ASP A 71 0.87 13.45 8.15
CA ASP A 71 0.95 14.66 8.98
C ASP A 71 0.75 15.96 8.19
N CYS A 72 1.26 16.02 6.95
CA CYS A 72 1.25 17.26 6.15
C CYS A 72 0.70 17.10 4.74
N ARG A 73 0.18 15.91 4.39
CA ARG A 73 -0.50 15.63 3.10
C ARG A 73 0.35 15.83 1.84
N THR A 74 1.66 16.08 1.97
CA THR A 74 2.60 16.08 0.83
C THR A 74 2.60 14.73 0.13
N VAL A 75 2.55 14.72 -1.20
CA VAL A 75 2.53 13.49 -1.99
C VAL A 75 3.87 12.76 -1.92
N ILE A 76 3.85 11.51 -1.46
CA ILE A 76 5.02 10.65 -1.28
C ILE A 76 5.19 9.65 -2.44
N ALA A 77 4.12 9.00 -2.90
CA ALA A 77 4.24 7.95 -3.92
C ALA A 77 2.92 7.68 -4.64
N LYS A 78 3.00 6.92 -5.74
CA LYS A 78 1.82 6.40 -6.45
C LYS A 78 1.54 4.97 -6.03
N GLN A 79 0.27 4.55 -6.08
CA GLN A 79 -0.08 3.14 -5.86
C GLN A 79 0.63 2.20 -6.85
N ALA A 80 0.89 2.65 -8.07
CA ALA A 80 1.63 1.90 -9.09
C ALA A 80 3.10 1.62 -8.75
N ASP A 81 3.68 2.31 -7.76
CA ASP A 81 5.05 2.09 -7.30
C ASP A 81 5.16 1.00 -6.23
N VAL A 82 4.03 0.59 -5.63
CA VAL A 82 3.98 -0.50 -4.65
C VAL A 82 4.43 -1.79 -5.32
N PHE A 83 5.20 -2.62 -4.62
CA PHE A 83 5.55 -3.94 -5.10
C PHE A 83 5.75 -4.88 -3.91
N PRO A 84 5.56 -6.19 -4.08
CA PRO A 84 5.82 -7.18 -3.05
C PRO A 84 7.31 -7.47 -2.93
N MET A 85 7.83 -7.40 -1.71
CA MET A 85 9.21 -7.83 -1.40
C MET A 85 9.25 -9.21 -0.73
N ASN A 86 8.10 -9.77 -0.35
CA ASN A 86 7.97 -11.12 0.17
C ASN A 86 6.79 -11.86 -0.48
N THR A 87 6.61 -13.13 -0.11
CA THR A 87 5.55 -13.99 -0.65
C THR A 87 4.18 -13.75 -0.05
N GLU A 88 4.11 -13.08 1.10
CA GLU A 88 2.86 -12.85 1.83
C GLU A 88 2.02 -11.72 1.23
N GLY A 89 2.67 -10.74 0.59
CA GLY A 89 1.94 -9.67 -0.06
C GLY A 89 2.69 -8.37 -0.28
N ILE A 90 1.91 -7.31 -0.44
CA ILE A 90 2.40 -5.94 -0.61
C ILE A 90 2.54 -5.15 0.71
N GLN A 91 1.94 -5.66 1.79
CA GLN A 91 2.03 -5.12 3.14
C GLN A 91 2.39 -6.25 4.10
N SER A 92 3.36 -6.02 4.98
CA SER A 92 3.71 -6.97 6.04
C SER A 92 4.11 -6.27 7.33
N ALA A 93 3.90 -6.96 8.45
CA ALA A 93 4.23 -6.44 9.77
C ALA A 93 5.62 -6.91 10.18
N TYR A 94 6.46 -5.97 10.61
CA TYR A 94 7.81 -6.25 11.08
C TYR A 94 8.04 -5.65 12.46
N CYS A 95 8.75 -6.39 13.31
CA CYS A 95 9.12 -5.92 14.64
C CYS A 95 10.52 -5.28 14.59
N ASN A 96 10.67 -4.08 15.13
CA ASN A 96 11.98 -3.47 15.32
C ASN A 96 12.65 -4.00 16.60
N PRO A 97 13.96 -3.76 16.82
CA PRO A 97 14.67 -4.24 18.01
C PRO A 97 14.12 -3.72 19.35
N ALA A 98 13.39 -2.60 19.33
CA ALA A 98 12.74 -2.03 20.51
C ALA A 98 11.37 -2.67 20.81
N GLY A 99 10.94 -3.67 20.02
CA GLY A 99 9.67 -4.36 20.20
C GLY A 99 8.46 -3.68 19.52
N ALA A 100 8.66 -2.61 18.75
CA ALA A 100 7.57 -1.93 18.05
C ALA A 100 7.27 -2.61 16.70
N ILE A 101 5.99 -2.84 16.45
CA ILE A 101 5.49 -3.44 15.21
C ILE A 101 5.20 -2.35 14.19
N HIS A 102 5.72 -2.52 12.98
CA HIS A 102 5.53 -1.64 11.85
C HIS A 102 4.93 -2.41 10.68
N GLU A 103 3.67 -2.12 10.38
CA GLU A 103 3.11 -2.45 9.07
C GLU A 103 3.84 -1.63 8.01
N THR A 104 4.48 -2.31 7.07
CA THR A 104 5.36 -1.70 6.09
C THR A 104 4.88 -2.03 4.68
N VAL A 105 4.75 -1.00 3.86
CA VAL A 105 4.48 -1.09 2.42
C VAL A 105 5.78 -0.90 1.66
N THR A 106 6.06 -1.78 0.70
CA THR A 106 7.28 -1.71 -0.11
C THR A 106 7.02 -1.03 -1.45
N LEU A 107 7.86 -0.04 -1.81
CA LEU A 107 7.73 0.75 -3.03
C LEU A 107 9.05 0.88 -3.78
N HIS A 108 8.99 0.81 -5.12
CA HIS A 108 10.16 1.06 -5.95
C HIS A 108 10.56 2.54 -5.95
N ARG A 109 9.58 3.45 -5.90
CA ARG A 109 9.79 4.90 -5.95
C ARG A 109 9.00 5.59 -4.85
N ALA A 110 9.60 6.63 -4.28
CA ALA A 110 8.98 7.57 -3.37
C ALA A 110 9.71 8.92 -3.54
N ARG A 111 9.00 10.02 -3.30
CA ARG A 111 9.47 11.41 -3.38
C ARG A 111 9.21 12.14 -2.07
N GLU A 112 9.77 13.34 -1.94
CA GLU A 112 9.60 14.18 -0.74
C GLU A 112 10.01 13.49 0.57
N LEU A 113 11.06 12.65 0.49
CA LEU A 113 11.68 11.99 1.63
C LEU A 113 13.15 12.38 1.73
N VAL A 114 13.58 12.76 2.94
CA VAL A 114 14.98 13.01 3.28
C VAL A 114 15.49 11.85 4.13
N LEU A 115 16.66 11.33 3.77
CA LEU A 115 17.34 10.30 4.55
C LEU A 115 18.08 10.94 5.71
N ARG A 116 18.05 10.28 6.86
CA ARG A 116 18.94 10.66 7.96
C ARG A 116 20.41 10.54 7.52
N PRO A 117 21.30 11.42 8.03
CA PRO A 117 22.72 11.45 7.63
C PRO A 117 23.52 10.25 8.13
N ASP A 118 22.93 9.46 9.03
CA ASP A 118 23.52 8.22 9.55
C ASP A 118 23.83 7.23 8.40
N PRO A 119 24.98 6.54 8.41
CA PRO A 119 25.29 5.51 7.42
C PRO A 119 24.21 4.41 7.37
N PRO A 120 23.96 3.79 6.20
CA PRO A 120 23.04 2.65 6.11
C PRO A 120 23.44 1.52 7.05
N SER A 121 22.47 0.96 7.79
CA SER A 121 22.70 -0.12 8.76
C SER A 121 22.11 -1.44 8.27
N THR A 122 22.83 -2.53 8.47
CA THR A 122 22.30 -3.90 8.26
C THR A 122 21.78 -4.53 9.54
N GLU A 123 21.90 -3.84 10.68
CA GLU A 123 21.48 -4.34 11.98
C GLU A 123 19.97 -4.58 11.99
N CYS A 124 19.55 -5.80 12.35
CA CYS A 124 18.14 -6.19 12.42
C CYS A 124 17.31 -5.82 11.16
N SER A 125 17.95 -5.84 9.99
CA SER A 125 17.26 -5.58 8.72
C SER A 125 16.19 -6.65 8.45
N TRP A 126 14.98 -6.19 8.12
CA TRP A 126 13.86 -7.06 7.77
C TRP A 126 14.02 -7.75 6.41
N PHE A 127 14.91 -7.22 5.56
CA PHE A 127 15.17 -7.73 4.23
C PHE A 127 16.63 -8.18 4.17
N PRO A 128 16.92 -9.48 4.31
CA PRO A 128 18.27 -10.01 4.23
C PRO A 128 18.99 -9.56 2.95
N GLY A 129 20.23 -9.08 3.08
CA GLY A 129 20.99 -8.52 1.97
C GLY A 129 20.72 -7.04 1.68
N TYR A 130 19.92 -6.37 2.50
CA TYR A 130 19.69 -4.93 2.41
C TYR A 130 20.08 -4.20 3.70
N ALA A 131 20.71 -3.04 3.55
CA ALA A 131 20.92 -2.07 4.61
C ALA A 131 19.80 -1.01 4.57
N TRP A 132 19.34 -0.56 5.73
CA TRP A 132 18.30 0.45 5.86
C TRP A 132 18.85 1.80 6.33
N THR A 133 18.23 2.87 5.86
CA THR A 133 18.44 4.24 6.34
C THR A 133 17.08 4.86 6.64
N ILE A 134 16.95 5.51 7.79
CA ILE A 134 15.70 6.16 8.20
C ILE A 134 15.34 7.26 7.19
N ALA A 135 14.07 7.31 6.80
CA ALA A 135 13.48 8.26 5.89
C ALA A 135 12.39 9.08 6.58
N ASN A 136 12.54 10.40 6.52
CA ASN A 136 11.60 11.37 7.06
C ASN A 136 10.94 12.14 5.92
N CYS A 137 9.72 12.63 6.13
CA CYS A 137 9.09 13.57 5.21
C CYS A 137 9.96 14.82 5.07
N ALA A 138 10.28 15.22 3.84
CA ALA A 138 11.07 16.40 3.55
C ALA A 138 10.39 17.70 4.01
N HIS A 139 9.06 17.69 4.09
CA HIS A 139 8.27 18.88 4.42
C HIS A 139 8.03 19.05 5.93
N CYS A 140 7.59 18.00 6.63
CA CYS A 140 7.26 18.08 8.06
C CYS A 140 8.31 17.43 8.99
N GLY A 141 9.31 16.75 8.44
CA GLY A 141 10.38 16.10 9.23
C GLY A 141 9.97 14.83 9.97
N TYR A 142 8.68 14.47 10.01
CA TYR A 142 8.21 13.25 10.67
C TYR A 142 8.64 11.98 9.94
N HIS A 143 8.86 10.92 10.72
CA HIS A 143 9.26 9.61 10.23
C HIS A 143 8.23 8.99 9.29
N LYS A 144 8.69 8.45 8.15
CA LYS A 144 7.84 7.75 7.17
C LYS A 144 8.28 6.32 6.87
N GLY A 145 9.46 5.91 7.31
CA GLY A 145 9.95 4.56 7.15
C GLY A 145 11.44 4.57 6.81
N TRP A 146 11.84 3.73 5.87
CA TRP A 146 13.24 3.48 5.57
C TRP A 146 13.49 3.33 4.07
N LYS A 147 14.69 3.73 3.64
CA LYS A 147 15.24 3.33 2.35
C LYS A 147 16.11 2.10 2.54
N PHE A 148 15.81 1.04 1.79
CA PHE A 148 16.59 -0.18 1.75
C PHE A 148 17.53 -0.16 0.54
N THR A 149 18.80 -0.47 0.75
CA THR A 149 19.85 -0.48 -0.27
C THR A 149 20.56 -1.83 -0.26
N ALA A 150 20.71 -2.44 -1.44
CA ALA A 150 21.32 -3.75 -1.55
C ALA A 150 22.80 -3.70 -1.14
N THR A 151 23.22 -4.64 -0.29
CA THR A 151 24.62 -4.78 0.13
C THR A 151 25.46 -5.55 -0.89
N ARG A 152 24.80 -6.18 -1.89
CA ARG A 152 25.42 -6.99 -2.94
C ARG A 152 24.97 -6.56 -4.33
N SER A 153 25.85 -6.74 -5.30
CA SER A 153 25.64 -6.37 -6.71
C SER A 153 24.76 -7.33 -7.50
N ASP A 154 24.38 -8.48 -6.96
CA ASP A 154 23.51 -9.47 -7.62
C ASP A 154 22.03 -9.35 -7.21
N LEU A 155 21.75 -8.62 -6.12
CA LEU A 155 20.38 -8.44 -5.64
C LEU A 155 19.57 -7.46 -6.50
N THR A 156 18.30 -7.77 -6.69
CA THR A 156 17.31 -6.91 -7.36
C THR A 156 16.05 -6.83 -6.51
N PRO A 157 15.53 -5.62 -6.23
CA PRO A 157 15.99 -4.32 -6.70
C PRO A 157 17.29 -3.83 -6.01
N LYS A 158 17.99 -2.86 -6.61
CA LYS A 158 19.20 -2.25 -5.99
C LYS A 158 18.88 -1.37 -4.79
N SER A 159 17.71 -0.77 -4.79
CA SER A 159 17.15 -0.08 -3.64
C SER A 159 15.64 -0.04 -3.76
N PHE A 160 14.98 0.12 -2.63
CA PHE A 160 13.54 0.35 -2.54
C PHE A 160 13.21 1.07 -1.23
N TRP A 161 11.95 1.42 -1.05
CA TRP A 161 11.45 2.07 0.16
C TRP A 161 10.54 1.11 0.92
N GLY A 162 10.70 1.03 2.23
CA GLY A 162 9.73 0.41 3.13
C GLY A 162 9.12 1.50 3.99
N LEU A 163 7.91 1.94 3.64
CA LEU A 163 7.22 3.03 4.32
C LEU A 163 6.20 2.48 5.30
N THR A 164 6.09 3.11 6.47
CA THR A 164 5.14 2.66 7.49
C THR A 164 3.71 3.01 7.08
N ARG A 165 2.79 2.07 7.24
CA ARG A 165 1.37 2.26 6.92
C ARG A 165 0.76 3.43 7.68
N ALA A 166 1.16 3.61 8.95
CA ALA A 166 0.74 4.73 9.80
C ALA A 166 1.28 6.09 9.33
N GLY A 167 2.42 6.11 8.61
CA GLY A 167 3.01 7.32 8.06
C GLY A 167 2.34 7.80 6.77
N LEU A 168 1.47 6.98 6.17
CA LEU A 168 0.85 7.20 4.87
C LEU A 168 -0.68 7.15 4.95
N VAL A 169 -1.31 8.00 4.14
CA VAL A 169 -2.76 8.02 3.93
C VAL A 169 -3.05 8.25 2.45
N TRP A 170 -4.28 7.96 2.04
CA TRP A 170 -4.73 8.24 0.68
C TRP A 170 -4.96 9.75 0.49
N GLY A 171 -4.49 10.27 -0.63
CA GLY A 171 -4.86 11.59 -1.16
C GLY A 171 -5.38 11.45 -2.57
N ASP A 172 -6.09 12.48 -3.02
CA ASP A 172 -6.59 12.57 -4.38
C ASP A 172 -5.46 12.86 -5.36
N SER A 173 -5.56 12.32 -6.58
CA SER A 173 -4.71 12.81 -7.66
C SER A 173 -5.07 14.26 -7.95
N GLU A 174 -4.08 15.14 -8.07
CA GLU A 174 -4.26 16.46 -8.69
C GLU A 174 -4.63 16.26 -10.18
N LEU A 175 -5.89 15.93 -10.43
CA LEU A 175 -6.57 16.19 -11.69
C LEU A 175 -7.56 17.31 -11.37
N PRO A 176 -7.67 18.36 -12.21
CA PRO A 176 -8.72 19.35 -12.03
C PRO A 176 -10.06 18.61 -12.06
N ASP A 177 -10.94 18.96 -11.13
CA ASP A 177 -12.32 18.49 -11.10
C ASP A 177 -12.97 18.89 -12.44
N ASP A 178 -13.03 17.95 -13.38
CA ASP A 178 -14.02 18.02 -14.44
C ASP A 178 -15.35 17.64 -13.77
N GLU A 179 -15.97 18.65 -13.11
CA GLU A 179 -17.41 18.68 -12.87
C GLU A 179 -18.08 18.57 -14.24
N ASP A 180 -18.57 17.38 -14.57
CA ASP A 180 -19.87 17.13 -15.22
C ASP A 180 -19.94 15.66 -15.66
N ASP A 181 -20.76 14.88 -14.95
CA ASP A 181 -21.86 14.11 -15.53
C ASP A 181 -22.52 13.28 -14.41
N GLU A 182 -23.54 13.87 -13.78
CA GLU A 182 -24.57 13.13 -13.06
C GLU A 182 -25.37 12.27 -14.06
N GLU A 183 -25.54 10.98 -13.78
CA GLU A 183 -26.83 10.32 -13.98
C GLU A 183 -26.98 9.14 -13.00
N ASP A 184 -27.95 9.30 -12.10
CA ASP A 184 -28.37 8.34 -11.08
C ASP A 184 -28.93 7.03 -11.65
N CYS A 185 -28.63 5.92 -10.99
CA CYS A 185 -29.66 4.92 -10.72
C CYS A 185 -29.41 4.19 -9.38
N ASP A 186 -30.53 4.00 -8.70
CA ASP A 186 -30.75 3.85 -7.27
C ASP A 186 -30.37 2.48 -6.65
N ASP A 187 -30.23 2.52 -5.33
CA ASP A 187 -30.39 1.48 -4.31
C ASP A 187 -29.33 0.36 -4.18
N SER A 188 -28.37 0.59 -3.28
CA SER A 188 -28.13 -0.27 -2.11
C SER A 188 -27.07 0.34 -1.19
N SER A 189 -27.55 0.88 -0.07
CA SER A 189 -26.83 1.12 1.20
C SER A 189 -25.53 1.95 1.15
N GLY A 190 -25.60 3.15 1.72
CA GLY A 190 -24.46 4.02 2.06
C GLY A 190 -23.46 3.36 3.00
N ILE A 191 -22.58 2.55 2.44
CA ILE A 191 -21.38 2.03 3.09
C ILE A 191 -20.21 2.59 2.28
N PHE A 192 -19.26 3.20 2.97
CA PHE A 192 -18.00 3.77 2.45
C PHE A 192 -18.01 5.25 2.04
N ASP A 193 -18.41 6.11 2.99
CA ASP A 193 -17.75 7.42 3.10
C ASP A 193 -16.25 7.18 3.40
N LEU A 194 -15.40 7.52 2.44
CA LEU A 194 -13.94 7.43 2.58
C LEU A 194 -13.36 8.58 3.40
N GLU A 195 -14.20 9.54 3.82
CA GLU A 195 -13.85 10.69 4.63
C GLU A 195 -14.83 10.81 5.79
N GLY A 196 -14.31 10.86 7.01
CA GLY A 196 -15.14 11.02 8.20
C GLY A 196 -14.27 10.94 9.45
N GLY A 197 -13.96 12.12 10.00
CA GLY A 197 -13.44 12.34 11.37
C GLY A 197 -11.97 12.02 11.57
#